data_AF-A0A1A0HHK9-F1
#
_entry.id   AF-A0A1A0HHK9-F1
#
_cell.length_a   1.000
_cell.length_b   1.000
_cell.length_c   1.000
_cell.angle_alpha   90.00
_cell.angle_beta   90.00
_cell.angle_gamma   90.00
#
_symmetry.space_group_name_H-M   'P 1'
#
loop_
_entity.id
_entity.type
_entity.pdbx_description
1 polymer ?
#
loop_
_entity_poly.entity_id
_entity_poly.type
_entity_poly.pdbx_seq_one_letter_code
_entity_poly.pdbx_strand_id
1 'polypeptide(L)'
;MKLAVFVTSLSALIRLAHAVAVQNYAVSINHEIVTISKLLRFGDFTIAKDKHLAAWNSNKVQISGSFHNEGGFYVTNTDNSNVWMSIVGGTVENSGEFAINSLSATTNPGFLIQTSEGFQNTGKMYFGVSGLTSGSRPINITSKSAWFNLGSIIFRSESASKVPFHIEGKLFDSHAIKNLGSICMRNAIWETKTSILGGGCISVGSGSFLDLALGKDEMHQTIEQTIIMESASSELKISKLDMYQIAPVIRVVGFGGKNRIYVDVRIEGTDNLKYSENRLRLTITNSTISLLDLDIGRGYDSILFKLTLSEGGTTLWYEKAVPADSRQYDCECGSEFPVPPPVPQF
;
A
#
# COMPACT_ATOMS: atom_id res chain seq x y z
N MET A 1 31.61 -21.74 -0.73
CA MET A 1 32.29 -21.18 -1.93
C MET A 1 31.24 -20.45 -2.74
N LYS A 2 31.17 -19.11 -2.67
CA LYS A 2 30.21 -18.28 -3.43
C LYS A 2 30.82 -18.01 -4.81
N LEU A 3 30.21 -18.51 -5.88
CA LEU A 3 30.61 -18.18 -7.25
C LEU A 3 29.78 -16.96 -7.69
N ALA A 4 30.43 -15.80 -7.81
CA ALA A 4 29.80 -14.61 -8.37
C ALA A 4 29.93 -14.67 -9.90
N VAL A 5 28.80 -14.70 -10.62
CA VAL A 5 28.79 -14.59 -12.07
C VAL A 5 28.76 -13.11 -12.42
N PHE A 6 29.93 -12.56 -12.77
CA PHE A 6 30.04 -11.23 -13.35
C PHE A 6 29.78 -11.33 -14.85
N VAL A 7 28.59 -10.91 -15.31
CA VAL A 7 28.36 -10.68 -16.73
C VAL A 7 29.05 -9.37 -17.10
N THR A 8 30.30 -9.45 -17.54
CA THR A 8 31.10 -8.29 -17.97
C THR A 8 31.03 -8.14 -19.48
N SER A 9 30.44 -7.03 -19.91
CA SER A 9 30.52 -6.34 -21.20
C SER A 9 30.97 -7.13 -22.45
N LEU A 10 30.03 -7.32 -23.37
CA LEU A 10 30.17 -6.89 -24.76
C LEU A 10 28.75 -6.56 -25.25
N SER A 11 28.59 -5.65 -26.22
CA SER A 11 27.33 -5.40 -26.93
C SER A 11 26.90 -6.65 -27.72
N ALA A 12 26.57 -7.70 -27.00
CA ALA A 12 26.17 -9.00 -27.47
C ALA A 12 24.70 -9.15 -27.17
N LEU A 13 23.92 -9.21 -28.23
CA LEU A 13 22.52 -9.58 -28.24
C LEU A 13 22.43 -11.04 -27.82
N ILE A 14 22.45 -11.34 -26.51
CA ILE A 14 22.36 -12.69 -26.01
C ILE A 14 20.90 -13.13 -26.14
N ARG A 15 20.57 -13.82 -27.24
CA ARG A 15 19.44 -14.76 -27.25
C ARG A 15 19.83 -15.95 -26.37
N LEU A 16 19.56 -15.83 -25.07
CA LEU A 16 19.54 -16.97 -24.17
C LEU A 16 18.26 -17.78 -24.44
N ALA A 17 18.23 -18.48 -25.58
CA ALA A 17 17.25 -19.52 -25.90
C ALA A 17 17.66 -20.87 -25.30
N HIS A 18 18.29 -20.85 -24.13
CA HIS A 18 18.50 -22.04 -23.31
C HIS A 18 17.68 -21.89 -22.05
N ALA A 19 16.91 -22.92 -21.72
CA ALA A 19 16.32 -23.11 -20.42
C ALA A 19 17.45 -23.23 -19.39
N VAL A 20 18.03 -22.10 -18.98
CA VAL A 20 18.88 -22.05 -17.80
C VAL A 20 17.92 -22.16 -16.64
N ALA A 21 17.83 -23.37 -16.07
CA ALA A 21 17.34 -23.54 -14.73
C ALA A 21 18.33 -22.81 -13.79
N VAL A 22 18.13 -21.51 -13.60
CA VAL A 22 18.98 -20.68 -12.73
C VAL A 22 18.78 -21.17 -11.30
N GLN A 23 19.79 -21.82 -10.73
CA GLN A 23 19.85 -22.18 -9.32
C GLN A 23 20.57 -21.07 -8.54
N ASN A 24 19.87 -20.42 -7.61
CA ASN A 24 20.36 -19.70 -6.41
C ASN A 24 21.74 -18.98 -6.45
N TYR A 25 22.08 -18.26 -7.52
CA TYR A 25 23.25 -17.37 -7.53
C TYR A 25 22.85 -15.95 -7.12
N ALA A 26 23.78 -15.25 -6.47
CA ALA A 26 23.71 -13.80 -6.33
C ALA A 26 23.88 -13.18 -7.73
N VAL A 27 22.96 -12.31 -8.13
CA VAL A 27 22.94 -11.65 -9.44
C VAL A 27 22.95 -10.14 -9.24
N SER A 28 23.87 -9.46 -9.93
CA SER A 28 23.94 -8.01 -9.98
C SER A 28 23.75 -7.56 -11.43
N ILE A 29 22.72 -6.75 -11.66
CA ILE A 29 22.41 -6.16 -12.95
C ILE A 29 23.10 -4.80 -13.04
N ASN A 30 24.10 -4.71 -13.91
CA ASN A 30 24.85 -3.50 -14.22
C ASN A 30 24.60 -3.00 -15.67
N HIS A 31 23.61 -3.57 -16.34
CA HIS A 31 23.17 -3.23 -17.70
C HIS A 31 21.64 -3.36 -17.80
N GLU A 32 21.07 -2.98 -18.92
CA GLU A 32 19.64 -3.14 -19.18
C GLU A 32 19.31 -4.59 -19.52
N ILE A 33 18.22 -5.13 -18.97
CA ILE A 33 17.71 -6.48 -19.30
C ILE A 33 16.22 -6.40 -19.59
N VAL A 34 15.82 -6.84 -20.78
CA VAL A 34 14.41 -7.08 -21.14
C VAL A 34 14.25 -8.55 -21.52
N THR A 35 13.30 -9.27 -20.90
CA THR A 35 13.15 -10.72 -21.08
C THR A 35 11.69 -11.17 -21.13
N ILE A 36 11.43 -12.23 -21.88
CA ILE A 36 10.15 -12.98 -21.92
C ILE A 36 10.46 -14.42 -21.54
N SER A 37 10.66 -14.68 -20.24
CA SER A 37 10.89 -16.03 -19.73
C SER A 37 9.70 -16.48 -18.90
N LYS A 38 9.21 -17.71 -19.10
CA LYS A 38 8.15 -18.26 -18.24
C LYS A 38 8.57 -18.33 -16.76
N LEU A 39 9.87 -18.51 -16.49
CA LEU A 39 10.40 -18.65 -15.14
C LEU A 39 11.71 -17.87 -14.99
N LEU A 40 11.76 -16.98 -14.02
CA LEU A 40 12.97 -16.30 -13.56
C LEU A 40 13.20 -16.66 -12.09
N ARG A 41 14.43 -17.05 -11.75
CA ARG A 41 14.85 -17.37 -10.39
C ARG A 41 16.19 -16.74 -10.09
N PHE A 42 16.27 -16.03 -8.97
CA PHE A 42 17.46 -15.35 -8.51
C PHE A 42 17.70 -15.67 -7.02
N GLY A 43 18.96 -15.70 -6.59
CA GLY A 43 19.32 -15.71 -5.16
C GLY A 43 19.25 -14.30 -4.61
N ASP A 44 20.37 -13.79 -4.09
CA ASP A 44 20.52 -12.35 -3.85
C ASP A 44 20.44 -11.60 -5.18
N PHE A 45 19.77 -10.45 -5.21
CA PHE A 45 19.48 -9.75 -6.44
C PHE A 45 19.65 -8.24 -6.28
N THR A 46 20.52 -7.66 -7.10
CA THR A 46 20.87 -6.24 -7.06
C THR A 46 20.66 -5.60 -8.42
N ILE A 47 19.99 -4.46 -8.48
CA ILE A 47 19.93 -3.60 -9.67
C ILE A 47 20.63 -2.28 -9.34
N ALA A 48 21.69 -1.99 -10.08
CA ALA A 48 22.42 -0.74 -9.94
C ALA A 48 21.60 0.46 -10.44
N LYS A 49 21.93 1.64 -9.94
CA LYS A 49 21.36 2.90 -10.40
C LYS A 49 21.43 3.05 -11.92
N ASP A 50 20.38 3.64 -12.50
CA ASP A 50 20.22 3.86 -13.95
C ASP A 50 20.22 2.58 -14.80
N LYS A 51 20.04 1.41 -14.18
CA LYS A 51 19.86 0.10 -14.84
C LYS A 51 18.47 -0.44 -14.58
N HIS A 52 18.07 -1.44 -15.36
CA HIS A 52 16.76 -2.05 -15.17
C HIS A 52 16.71 -3.54 -15.52
N LEU A 53 15.78 -4.23 -14.86
CA LEU A 53 15.20 -5.51 -15.31
C LEU A 53 13.76 -5.25 -15.72
N ALA A 54 13.37 -5.64 -16.93
CA ALA A 54 12.00 -5.72 -17.38
C ALA A 54 11.64 -7.15 -17.80
N ALA A 55 10.81 -7.81 -17.02
CA ALA A 55 10.28 -9.13 -17.29
C ALA A 55 8.85 -9.01 -17.84
N TRP A 56 8.66 -9.42 -19.09
CA TRP A 56 7.38 -9.40 -19.78
C TRP A 56 6.74 -10.78 -19.82
N ASN A 57 5.44 -10.86 -19.56
CA ASN A 57 4.61 -12.07 -19.63
C ASN A 57 5.28 -13.30 -18.99
N SER A 58 5.97 -13.05 -17.87
CA SER A 58 6.72 -14.07 -17.14
C SER A 58 5.79 -14.72 -16.13
N ASN A 59 5.57 -16.03 -16.25
CA ASN A 59 4.62 -16.74 -15.37
C ASN A 59 5.06 -16.69 -13.91
N LYS A 60 6.38 -16.72 -13.67
CA LYS A 60 6.93 -16.76 -12.33
C LYS A 60 8.27 -16.03 -12.23
N VAL A 61 8.38 -15.09 -11.29
CA VAL A 61 9.62 -14.39 -10.95
C VAL A 61 9.91 -14.60 -9.46
N GLN A 62 11.00 -15.26 -9.13
CA GLN A 62 11.35 -15.57 -7.74
C GLN A 62 12.74 -15.06 -7.37
N ILE A 63 12.84 -14.43 -6.21
CA ILE A 63 14.08 -13.96 -5.59
C ILE A 63 14.14 -14.63 -4.22
N SER A 64 15.19 -15.41 -3.97
CA SER A 64 15.34 -16.27 -2.77
C SER A 64 16.56 -15.84 -1.95
N GLY A 65 16.64 -14.54 -1.65
CA GLY A 65 17.77 -13.87 -1.01
C GLY A 65 17.44 -12.41 -0.73
N SER A 66 18.48 -11.59 -0.50
CA SER A 66 18.29 -10.15 -0.34
C SER A 66 18.05 -9.47 -1.70
N PHE A 67 17.14 -8.49 -1.73
CA PHE A 67 16.81 -7.69 -2.90
C PHE A 67 17.21 -6.24 -2.67
N HIS A 68 18.01 -5.69 -3.57
CA HIS A 68 18.46 -4.29 -3.53
C HIS A 68 18.23 -3.63 -4.90
N ASN A 69 17.42 -2.59 -4.95
CA ASN A 69 17.06 -1.91 -6.19
C ASN A 69 17.29 -0.40 -6.11
N GLU A 70 18.27 0.10 -6.85
CA GLU A 70 18.52 1.53 -7.08
C GLU A 70 18.11 1.99 -8.49
N GLY A 71 17.69 1.05 -9.36
CA GLY A 71 17.31 1.29 -10.74
C GLY A 71 15.82 1.01 -10.98
N GLY A 72 15.51 0.29 -12.05
CA GLY A 72 14.14 -0.10 -12.42
C GLY A 72 13.92 -1.62 -12.36
N PHE A 73 12.95 -2.08 -11.58
CA PHE A 73 12.50 -3.47 -11.56
C PHE A 73 11.06 -3.56 -12.05
N TYR A 74 10.85 -4.15 -13.21
CA TYR A 74 9.55 -4.24 -13.86
C TYR A 74 9.16 -5.69 -14.11
N VAL A 75 7.96 -6.07 -13.68
CA VAL A 75 7.31 -7.33 -14.06
C VAL A 75 5.96 -6.95 -14.64
N THR A 76 5.77 -7.17 -15.94
CA THR A 76 4.55 -6.77 -16.65
C THR A 76 3.91 -7.96 -17.33
N ASN A 77 2.64 -8.19 -17.05
CA ASN A 77 1.87 -9.30 -17.59
C ASN A 77 0.54 -8.77 -18.16
N THR A 78 0.21 -9.24 -19.36
CA THR A 78 -1.01 -8.88 -20.10
C THR A 78 -1.84 -10.12 -20.43
N ASP A 79 -3.09 -9.91 -20.83
CA ASP A 79 -3.96 -10.94 -21.42
C ASP A 79 -4.14 -12.16 -20.51
N ASN A 80 -3.95 -13.38 -21.02
CA ASN A 80 -4.09 -14.62 -20.25
C ASN A 80 -2.79 -15.05 -19.54
N SER A 81 -1.80 -14.15 -19.40
CA SER A 81 -0.55 -14.46 -18.73
C SER A 81 -0.77 -14.53 -17.21
N ASN A 82 -0.37 -15.65 -16.58
CA ASN A 82 -0.29 -15.77 -15.13
C ASN A 82 0.91 -14.98 -14.60
N VAL A 83 0.84 -14.48 -13.37
CA VAL A 83 1.95 -13.77 -12.74
C VAL A 83 2.04 -14.14 -11.27
N TRP A 84 3.11 -14.86 -10.93
CA TRP A 84 3.52 -15.08 -9.55
C TRP A 84 4.90 -14.48 -9.31
N MET A 85 4.95 -13.44 -8.48
CA MET A 85 6.19 -12.78 -8.08
C MET A 85 6.42 -13.02 -6.59
N SER A 86 7.63 -13.47 -6.23
CA SER A 86 8.00 -13.66 -4.84
C SER A 86 9.42 -13.19 -4.53
N ILE A 87 9.59 -12.36 -3.50
CA ILE A 87 10.87 -12.08 -2.85
C ILE A 87 10.81 -12.67 -1.44
N VAL A 88 11.62 -13.70 -1.18
CA VAL A 88 11.67 -14.37 0.12
C VAL A 88 13.13 -14.49 0.55
N GLY A 89 13.52 -13.82 1.63
CA GLY A 89 14.92 -13.82 2.04
C GLY A 89 15.24 -12.86 3.18
N GLY A 90 16.47 -12.33 3.17
CA GLY A 90 17.01 -11.46 4.20
C GLY A 90 16.36 -10.08 4.19
N THR A 91 16.85 -9.19 3.32
CA THR A 91 16.42 -7.80 3.22
C THR A 91 15.78 -7.45 1.88
N VAL A 92 14.87 -6.47 1.89
CA VAL A 92 14.35 -5.80 0.70
C VAL A 92 14.60 -4.31 0.85
N GLU A 93 15.42 -3.76 -0.05
CA GLU A 93 15.76 -2.35 -0.12
C GLU A 93 15.41 -1.82 -1.51
N ASN A 94 14.48 -0.87 -1.56
CA ASN A 94 14.09 -0.20 -2.80
C ASN A 94 14.31 1.31 -2.67
N SER A 95 15.24 1.85 -3.45
CA SER A 95 15.44 3.30 -3.65
C SER A 95 15.12 3.75 -5.08
N GLY A 96 15.00 2.79 -6.01
CA GLY A 96 14.57 3.03 -7.38
C GLY A 96 13.07 2.84 -7.61
N GLU A 97 12.72 2.44 -8.84
CA GLU A 97 11.37 2.12 -9.25
C GLU A 97 11.16 0.60 -9.28
N PHE A 98 10.09 0.16 -8.63
CA PHE A 98 9.66 -1.23 -8.58
C PHE A 98 8.22 -1.28 -9.05
N ALA A 99 7.91 -2.06 -10.07
CA ALA A 99 6.57 -2.18 -10.59
C ALA A 99 6.22 -3.61 -10.97
N ILE A 100 5.13 -4.10 -10.41
CA ILE A 100 4.46 -5.29 -10.88
C ILE A 100 3.14 -4.84 -11.49
N ASN A 101 3.04 -4.89 -12.81
CA ASN A 101 1.91 -4.41 -13.58
C ASN A 101 1.17 -5.58 -14.24
N SER A 102 0.00 -5.90 -13.67
CA SER A 102 -0.92 -6.91 -14.22
C SER A 102 -2.33 -6.33 -14.38
N LEU A 103 -2.43 -5.01 -14.61
CA LEU A 103 -3.72 -4.31 -14.75
C LEU A 103 -4.51 -4.74 -16.00
N SER A 104 -3.84 -5.27 -17.01
CA SER A 104 -4.46 -5.81 -18.23
C SER A 104 -4.45 -7.34 -18.30
N ALA A 105 -4.03 -8.03 -17.23
CA ALA A 105 -4.09 -9.48 -17.16
C ALA A 105 -5.49 -9.95 -16.73
N THR A 106 -5.89 -11.12 -17.21
CA THR A 106 -7.19 -11.77 -16.92
C THR A 106 -7.05 -12.93 -15.92
N THR A 107 -5.83 -13.24 -15.51
CA THR A 107 -5.53 -14.28 -14.53
C THR A 107 -5.37 -13.69 -13.13
N ASN A 108 -5.50 -14.53 -12.09
CA ASN A 108 -5.33 -14.11 -10.71
C ASN A 108 -3.83 -14.00 -10.35
N PRO A 109 -3.31 -12.79 -10.06
CA PRO A 109 -1.90 -12.59 -9.73
C PRO A 109 -1.57 -13.01 -8.29
N GLY A 110 -0.28 -13.18 -8.01
CA GLY A 110 0.21 -13.32 -6.64
C GLY A 110 1.59 -12.69 -6.44
N PHE A 111 1.68 -11.75 -5.51
CA PHE A 111 2.83 -10.93 -5.18
C PHE A 111 3.15 -11.11 -3.70
N LEU A 112 4.30 -11.71 -3.43
CA LEU A 112 4.74 -12.06 -2.09
C LEU A 112 6.10 -11.43 -1.80
N ILE A 113 6.18 -10.58 -0.78
CA ILE A 113 7.44 -10.09 -0.22
C ILE A 113 7.48 -10.55 1.24
N GLN A 114 8.46 -11.38 1.59
CA GLN A 114 8.64 -11.87 2.96
C GLN A 114 10.12 -11.77 3.34
N THR A 115 10.41 -10.93 4.32
CA THR A 115 11.79 -10.65 4.77
C THR A 115 11.98 -11.09 6.21
N SER A 116 13.12 -11.73 6.50
CA SER A 116 13.50 -12.08 7.87
C SER A 116 14.17 -10.92 8.60
N GLU A 117 14.86 -10.05 7.87
CA GLU A 117 15.68 -8.98 8.45
C GLU A 117 15.01 -7.62 8.31
N GLY A 118 14.71 -7.17 7.09
CA GLY A 118 14.17 -5.82 6.93
C GLY A 118 13.51 -5.57 5.59
N PHE A 119 12.49 -4.72 5.62
CA PHE A 119 11.87 -4.11 4.46
C PHE A 119 12.06 -2.59 4.54
N GLN A 120 12.66 -1.99 3.52
CA GLN A 120 12.85 -0.56 3.41
C GLN A 120 12.53 -0.08 1.99
N ASN A 121 11.56 0.83 1.90
CA ASN A 121 11.24 1.54 0.66
C ASN A 121 11.50 3.04 0.81
N THR A 122 12.40 3.57 -0.01
CA THR A 122 12.67 5.02 -0.19
C THR A 122 12.33 5.51 -1.60
N GLY A 123 12.16 4.58 -2.54
CA GLY A 123 11.76 4.85 -3.92
C GLY A 123 10.25 4.70 -4.14
N LYS A 124 9.87 4.17 -5.30
CA LYS A 124 8.47 3.98 -5.69
C LYS A 124 8.18 2.50 -5.94
N MET A 125 7.11 1.99 -5.35
CA MET A 125 6.62 0.63 -5.57
C MET A 125 5.19 0.65 -6.10
N TYR A 126 4.94 -0.08 -7.18
CA TYR A 126 3.65 -0.16 -7.85
C TYR A 126 3.17 -1.61 -7.92
N PHE A 127 1.95 -1.86 -7.46
CA PHE A 127 1.30 -3.16 -7.46
C PHE A 127 -0.04 -3.06 -8.16
N GLY A 128 -0.07 -3.48 -9.41
CA GLY A 128 -1.23 -3.38 -10.29
C GLY A 128 -1.80 -4.76 -10.56
N VAL A 129 -3.07 -4.96 -10.24
CA VAL A 129 -3.75 -6.25 -10.41
C VAL A 129 -5.04 -6.12 -11.24
N SER A 130 -5.36 -7.20 -11.94
CA SER A 130 -6.66 -7.42 -12.56
C SER A 130 -6.98 -8.91 -12.51
N GLY A 131 -8.12 -9.34 -13.06
CA GLY A 131 -8.47 -10.76 -13.16
C GLY A 131 -8.71 -11.49 -11.82
N LEU A 132 -9.05 -10.76 -10.75
CA LEU A 132 -9.20 -11.35 -9.42
C LEU A 132 -10.38 -12.34 -9.34
N THR A 133 -10.10 -13.49 -8.74
CA THR A 133 -11.15 -14.43 -8.31
C THR A 133 -11.59 -14.09 -6.89
N SER A 134 -12.85 -14.36 -6.57
CA SER A 134 -13.40 -14.16 -5.22
C SER A 134 -12.53 -14.81 -4.14
N GLY A 135 -12.24 -14.07 -3.06
CA GLY A 135 -11.44 -14.54 -1.92
C GLY A 135 -9.92 -14.54 -2.11
N SER A 136 -9.40 -14.15 -3.28
CA SER A 136 -7.95 -14.04 -3.49
C SER A 136 -7.33 -12.92 -2.63
N ARG A 137 -6.14 -13.16 -2.08
CA ARG A 137 -5.29 -12.15 -1.41
C ARG A 137 -3.96 -12.04 -2.16
N PRO A 138 -3.96 -11.35 -3.31
CA PRO A 138 -2.84 -11.40 -4.24
C PRO A 138 -1.60 -10.66 -3.73
N ILE A 139 -1.70 -9.77 -2.75
CA ILE A 139 -0.57 -8.93 -2.36
C ILE A 139 -0.28 -9.11 -0.87
N ASN A 140 0.95 -9.53 -0.56
CA ASN A 140 1.40 -9.77 0.80
C ASN A 140 2.84 -9.27 0.98
N ILE A 141 3.03 -8.30 1.87
CA ILE A 141 4.33 -7.69 2.18
C ILE A 141 4.57 -7.82 3.68
N THR A 142 5.52 -8.69 4.08
CA THR A 142 5.88 -8.87 5.48
C THR A 142 7.36 -8.71 5.79
N SER A 143 7.65 -8.22 7.00
CA SER A 143 8.99 -8.25 7.58
C SER A 143 8.97 -8.69 9.05
N LYS A 144 9.90 -9.58 9.43
CA LYS A 144 9.98 -10.11 10.79
C LYS A 144 10.71 -9.22 11.79
N SER A 145 11.53 -8.26 11.36
CA SER A 145 12.34 -7.47 12.30
C SER A 145 12.29 -5.95 12.07
N ALA A 146 12.16 -5.47 10.83
CA ALA A 146 12.11 -4.04 10.52
C ALA A 146 11.24 -3.74 9.29
N TRP A 147 10.31 -2.78 9.39
CA TRP A 147 9.51 -2.34 8.25
C TRP A 147 9.43 -0.81 8.17
N PHE A 148 10.01 -0.25 7.12
CA PHE A 148 10.07 1.19 6.87
C PHE A 148 9.61 1.55 5.46
N ASN A 149 8.73 2.54 5.37
CA ASN A 149 8.38 3.22 4.12
C ASN A 149 8.62 4.73 4.25
N LEU A 150 9.57 5.26 3.49
CA LEU A 150 9.82 6.69 3.31
C LEU A 150 9.42 7.15 1.90
N GLY A 151 9.27 6.23 0.96
CA GLY A 151 8.85 6.49 -0.42
C GLY A 151 7.35 6.28 -0.64
N SER A 152 6.99 5.92 -1.87
CA SER A 152 5.58 5.70 -2.25
C SER A 152 5.31 4.22 -2.53
N ILE A 153 4.19 3.71 -2.03
CA ILE A 153 3.66 2.38 -2.35
C ILE A 153 2.25 2.54 -2.91
N ILE A 154 2.01 2.06 -4.13
CA ILE A 154 0.74 2.23 -4.85
C ILE A 154 0.11 0.87 -5.11
N PHE A 155 -1.12 0.68 -4.64
CA PHE A 155 -1.96 -0.48 -4.91
C PHE A 155 -3.11 -0.07 -5.83
N ARG A 156 -3.26 -0.74 -6.97
CA ARG A 156 -4.33 -0.47 -7.94
C ARG A 156 -4.95 -1.76 -8.46
N SER A 157 -6.28 -1.78 -8.54
CA SER A 157 -7.04 -2.85 -9.18
C SER A 157 -7.94 -2.32 -10.30
N GLU A 158 -7.91 -2.96 -11.46
CA GLU A 158 -8.92 -2.78 -12.53
C GLU A 158 -9.96 -3.92 -12.53
N SER A 159 -9.98 -4.75 -11.49
CA SER A 159 -11.01 -5.78 -11.34
C SER A 159 -12.35 -5.17 -10.91
N ALA A 160 -13.45 -5.87 -11.19
CA ALA A 160 -14.77 -5.49 -10.67
C ALA A 160 -14.85 -5.49 -9.13
N SER A 161 -13.98 -6.25 -8.46
CA SER A 161 -13.87 -6.31 -7.00
C SER A 161 -12.63 -5.61 -6.47
N LYS A 162 -12.74 -5.07 -5.25
CA LYS A 162 -11.64 -4.47 -4.49
C LYS A 162 -10.53 -5.50 -4.27
N VAL A 163 -9.26 -5.12 -4.50
CA VAL A 163 -8.12 -6.00 -4.20
C VAL A 163 -7.75 -5.97 -2.72
N PRO A 164 -7.81 -7.09 -1.98
CA PRO A 164 -7.23 -7.12 -0.65
C PRO A 164 -5.71 -7.22 -0.70
N PHE A 165 -5.04 -6.44 0.15
CA PHE A 165 -3.62 -6.60 0.41
C PHE A 165 -3.33 -6.72 1.90
N HIS A 166 -2.19 -7.33 2.21
CA HIS A 166 -1.71 -7.55 3.56
C HIS A 166 -0.33 -6.93 3.73
N ILE A 167 -0.20 -6.06 4.73
CA ILE A 167 1.07 -5.52 5.19
C ILE A 167 1.21 -5.88 6.66
N GLU A 168 2.35 -6.46 7.01
CA GLU A 168 2.66 -6.84 8.40
C GLU A 168 4.15 -6.64 8.66
N GLY A 169 4.48 -5.99 9.76
CA GLY A 169 5.87 -5.74 10.09
C GLY A 169 6.12 -5.86 11.57
N LYS A 170 7.40 -5.92 11.90
CA LYS A 170 7.87 -5.57 13.23
C LYS A 170 8.79 -4.36 13.16
N LEU A 171 8.80 -3.60 14.23
CA LEU A 171 9.81 -2.62 14.54
C LEU A 171 10.42 -3.03 15.87
N PHE A 172 11.57 -3.70 15.81
CA PHE A 172 12.15 -4.36 16.97
C PHE A 172 11.16 -5.39 17.55
N ASP A 173 10.71 -5.22 18.79
CA ASP A 173 9.79 -6.15 19.47
C ASP A 173 8.30 -5.80 19.30
N SER A 174 7.98 -4.67 18.65
CA SER A 174 6.59 -4.24 18.44
C SER A 174 6.04 -4.73 17.10
N HIS A 175 4.78 -5.17 17.10
CA HIS A 175 4.03 -5.53 15.89
C HIS A 175 3.55 -4.27 15.15
N ALA A 176 4.50 -3.52 14.60
CA ALA A 176 4.29 -2.23 13.98
C ALA A 176 5.07 -2.08 12.67
N ILE A 177 4.59 -1.18 11.83
CA ILE A 177 5.27 -0.65 10.65
C ILE A 177 5.52 0.84 10.81
N LYS A 178 6.59 1.38 10.20
CA LYS A 178 6.84 2.84 10.17
C LYS A 178 6.62 3.39 8.77
N ASN A 179 5.59 4.21 8.61
CA ASN A 179 5.28 4.91 7.36
C ASN A 179 5.53 6.42 7.52
N LEU A 180 6.55 6.93 6.86
CA LEU A 180 6.86 8.36 6.71
C LEU A 180 6.58 8.88 5.29
N GLY A 181 6.39 7.97 4.33
CA GLY A 181 6.01 8.29 2.96
C GLY A 181 4.51 8.13 2.71
N SER A 182 4.17 7.63 1.51
CA SER A 182 2.79 7.52 1.05
C SER A 182 2.40 6.07 0.73
N ILE A 183 1.22 5.65 1.19
CA ILE A 183 0.58 4.40 0.78
C ILE A 183 -0.73 4.76 0.07
N CYS A 184 -0.85 4.43 -1.21
CA CYS A 184 -1.97 4.85 -2.06
C CYS A 184 -2.80 3.65 -2.50
N MET A 185 -4.12 3.74 -2.36
CA MET A 185 -5.05 2.65 -2.63
C MET A 185 -6.09 3.08 -3.67
N ARG A 186 -6.20 2.37 -4.79
CA ARG A 186 -7.29 2.55 -5.76
C ARG A 186 -7.98 1.22 -6.05
N ASN A 187 -9.28 1.16 -5.75
CA ASN A 187 -10.07 -0.06 -5.82
C ASN A 187 -9.41 -1.20 -5.00
N ALA A 188 -8.92 -0.88 -3.81
CA ALA A 188 -8.21 -1.80 -2.94
C ALA A 188 -8.81 -1.80 -1.52
N ILE A 189 -8.65 -2.91 -0.82
CA ILE A 189 -9.07 -3.06 0.57
C ILE A 189 -7.86 -3.40 1.46
N TRP A 190 -7.72 -2.65 2.54
CA TRP A 190 -6.70 -2.89 3.55
C TRP A 190 -7.33 -2.96 4.92
N GLU A 191 -7.21 -4.11 5.55
CA GLU A 191 -7.57 -4.31 6.95
C GLU A 191 -6.27 -4.31 7.76
N THR A 192 -6.01 -3.23 8.49
CA THR A 192 -4.76 -3.11 9.24
C THR A 192 -4.77 -4.11 10.41
N LYS A 193 -3.71 -4.91 10.53
CA LYS A 193 -3.50 -5.84 11.65
C LYS A 193 -2.29 -5.49 12.51
N THR A 194 -1.49 -4.54 12.04
CA THR A 194 -0.26 -4.05 12.64
C THR A 194 -0.41 -2.56 12.88
N SER A 195 0.25 -2.06 13.92
CA SER A 195 0.27 -0.63 14.23
C SER A 195 1.02 0.16 13.15
N ILE A 196 0.55 1.38 12.87
CA ILE A 196 1.15 2.23 11.83
C ILE A 196 1.72 3.49 12.46
N LEU A 197 3.05 3.54 12.57
CA LEU A 197 3.78 4.65 13.19
C LEU A 197 4.31 5.64 12.14
N GLY A 198 4.54 6.88 12.57
CA GLY A 198 5.13 7.95 11.77
C GLY A 198 4.10 8.91 11.16
N GLY A 199 4.58 10.02 10.61
CA GLY A 199 3.77 11.11 10.06
C GLY A 199 3.48 11.03 8.57
N GLY A 200 3.58 9.84 7.95
CA GLY A 200 3.23 9.62 6.55
C GLY A 200 1.72 9.70 6.30
N CYS A 201 1.32 9.24 5.12
CA CYS A 201 -0.09 9.28 4.71
C CYS A 201 -0.55 7.99 4.05
N ILE A 202 -1.86 7.77 4.18
CA ILE A 202 -2.57 6.67 3.56
C ILE A 202 -3.70 7.28 2.74
N SER A 203 -3.63 7.12 1.43
CA SER A 203 -4.64 7.61 0.51
C SER A 203 -5.64 6.52 0.16
N VAL A 204 -6.89 6.76 0.52
CA VAL A 204 -8.06 5.94 0.21
C VAL A 204 -8.70 6.52 -1.04
N GLY A 205 -8.24 6.06 -2.19
CA GLY A 205 -8.73 6.47 -3.50
C GLY A 205 -10.09 5.86 -3.88
N SER A 206 -10.46 6.04 -5.15
CA SER A 206 -11.75 5.59 -5.67
C SER A 206 -11.98 4.09 -5.50
N GLY A 207 -13.12 3.74 -4.92
CA GLY A 207 -13.54 2.36 -4.66
C GLY A 207 -12.69 1.65 -3.62
N SER A 208 -11.89 2.36 -2.83
CA SER A 208 -11.03 1.75 -1.81
C SER A 208 -11.69 1.73 -0.43
N PHE A 209 -11.29 0.77 0.39
CA PHE A 209 -11.74 0.62 1.78
C PHE A 209 -10.55 0.40 2.71
N LEU A 210 -10.39 1.26 3.71
CA LEU A 210 -9.37 1.11 4.76
C LEU A 210 -10.07 0.80 6.08
N ASP A 211 -9.78 -0.35 6.70
CA ASP A 211 -10.12 -0.61 8.11
C ASP A 211 -8.87 -0.38 8.96
N LEU A 212 -8.84 0.80 9.60
CA LEU A 212 -7.80 1.24 10.53
C LEU A 212 -8.18 0.76 11.93
N ALA A 213 -7.51 -0.30 12.38
CA ALA A 213 -7.71 -0.89 13.68
C ALA A 213 -6.80 -0.20 14.71
N LEU A 214 -7.41 0.45 15.69
CA LEU A 214 -6.66 1.10 16.76
C LEU A 214 -6.12 0.04 17.74
N GLY A 215 -4.80 -0.07 17.82
CA GLY A 215 -4.15 -1.06 18.68
C GLY A 215 -4.26 -0.69 20.16
N LYS A 216 -4.26 -1.68 21.06
CA LYS A 216 -4.07 -1.44 22.50
C LYS A 216 -2.66 -0.91 22.82
N ASP A 217 -1.66 -1.21 22.00
CA ASP A 217 -0.31 -0.68 22.20
C ASP A 217 -0.14 0.76 21.67
N GLU A 218 -1.12 1.25 20.90
CA GLU A 218 -1.18 2.64 20.43
C GLU A 218 -1.84 3.58 21.46
N MET A 219 -2.23 3.04 22.63
CA MET A 219 -3.07 3.67 23.69
C MET A 219 -2.54 5.00 24.27
N HIS A 220 -1.34 5.44 23.90
CA HIS A 220 -0.75 6.71 24.35
C HIS A 220 -0.14 7.54 23.22
N GLN A 221 -0.28 7.14 21.97
CA GLN A 221 0.34 7.82 20.84
C GLN A 221 -0.72 8.44 19.95
N THR A 222 -0.49 9.70 19.59
CA THR A 222 -1.28 10.35 18.53
C THR A 222 -1.04 9.57 17.25
N ILE A 223 -2.11 9.19 16.54
CA ILE A 223 -1.96 8.59 15.22
C ILE A 223 -1.48 9.71 14.31
N GLU A 224 -0.18 9.69 14.01
CA GLU A 224 0.47 10.73 13.21
C GLU A 224 0.16 10.59 11.71
N GLN A 225 -0.36 9.43 11.29
CA GLN A 225 -0.76 9.17 9.92
C GLN A 225 -1.88 10.11 9.48
N THR A 226 -1.76 10.61 8.25
CA THR A 226 -2.83 11.38 7.60
C THR A 226 -3.61 10.47 6.67
N ILE A 227 -4.91 10.30 6.93
CA ILE A 227 -5.80 9.53 6.05
C ILE A 227 -6.45 10.47 5.04
N ILE A 228 -6.30 10.19 3.75
CA ILE A 228 -6.84 11.03 2.67
C ILE A 228 -7.99 10.30 1.99
N MET A 229 -9.18 10.89 1.96
CA MET A 229 -10.35 10.37 1.27
C MET A 229 -10.48 11.07 -0.09
N GLU A 230 -9.86 10.52 -1.14
CA GLU A 230 -9.71 11.22 -2.43
C GLU A 230 -11.00 11.29 -3.26
N SER A 231 -11.98 10.44 -3.00
CA SER A 231 -13.16 10.33 -3.85
C SER A 231 -14.45 10.11 -3.06
N ALA A 232 -15.58 10.32 -3.73
CA ALA A 232 -16.92 10.05 -3.22
C ALA A 232 -17.17 8.58 -2.82
N SER A 233 -16.37 7.65 -3.35
CA SER A 233 -16.47 6.21 -3.08
C SER A 233 -15.39 5.71 -2.11
N SER A 234 -14.60 6.62 -1.54
CA SER A 234 -13.63 6.30 -0.48
C SER A 234 -14.35 5.89 0.80
N GLU A 235 -13.86 4.84 1.44
CA GLU A 235 -14.44 4.31 2.66
C GLU A 235 -13.35 4.11 3.72
N LEU A 236 -13.53 4.70 4.89
CA LEU A 236 -12.66 4.53 6.05
C LEU A 236 -13.46 3.88 7.17
N LYS A 237 -12.99 2.79 7.74
CA LYS A 237 -13.49 2.22 8.98
C LYS A 237 -12.43 2.39 10.06
N ILE A 238 -12.85 2.83 11.23
CA ILE A 238 -12.01 2.91 12.43
C ILE A 238 -12.55 1.83 13.36
N SER A 239 -11.73 0.82 13.63
CA SER A 239 -12.12 -0.34 14.43
C SER A 239 -11.30 -0.47 15.70
N LYS A 240 -11.77 -1.33 16.60
CA LYS A 240 -11.28 -1.54 17.96
C LYS A 240 -11.30 -0.26 18.78
N LEU A 241 -12.29 0.60 18.55
CA LEU A 241 -12.52 1.77 19.40
C LEU A 241 -12.92 1.28 20.79
N ASP A 242 -12.20 1.75 21.80
CA ASP A 242 -12.47 1.49 23.21
C ASP A 242 -12.63 2.82 23.97
N MET A 243 -12.98 2.74 25.25
CA MET A 243 -12.97 3.91 26.13
C MET A 243 -11.53 4.25 26.53
N TYR A 244 -10.95 5.25 25.88
CA TYR A 244 -9.61 5.74 26.19
C TYR A 244 -9.63 6.87 27.22
N GLN A 245 -8.57 6.97 28.03
CA GLN A 245 -8.37 8.13 28.92
C GLN A 245 -8.25 9.45 28.13
N ILE A 246 -7.63 9.37 26.96
CA ILE A 246 -7.49 10.47 26.00
C ILE A 246 -7.98 9.92 24.66
N ALA A 247 -9.02 10.54 24.10
CA ALA A 247 -9.55 10.12 22.82
C ALA A 247 -8.47 10.22 21.72
N PRO A 248 -8.27 9.17 20.91
CA PRO A 248 -7.35 9.23 19.78
C PRO A 248 -7.78 10.34 18.82
N VAL A 249 -6.78 11.02 18.25
CA VAL A 249 -6.99 12.03 17.21
C VAL A 249 -6.50 11.43 15.91
N ILE A 250 -7.38 11.34 14.92
CA ILE A 250 -7.05 10.87 13.57
C ILE A 250 -7.19 12.04 12.61
N ARG A 251 -6.13 12.33 11.88
CA ARG A 251 -6.18 13.35 10.84
C ARG A 251 -6.81 12.76 9.58
N VAL A 252 -7.91 13.35 9.14
CA VAL A 252 -8.64 12.92 7.96
C VAL A 252 -8.79 14.11 7.02
N VAL A 253 -8.36 13.92 5.77
CA VAL A 253 -8.46 14.93 4.71
C VAL A 253 -9.47 14.46 3.68
N GLY A 254 -10.26 15.39 3.13
CA GLY A 254 -11.22 15.08 2.08
C GLY A 254 -12.55 14.50 2.55
N PHE A 255 -12.90 14.58 3.84
CA PHE A 255 -14.18 14.06 4.33
C PHE A 255 -15.37 14.88 3.79
N GLY A 256 -16.32 14.23 3.12
CA GLY A 256 -17.44 14.88 2.44
C GLY A 256 -17.62 14.37 1.00
N GLY A 257 -18.61 14.90 0.29
CA GLY A 257 -18.85 14.52 -1.10
C GLY A 257 -19.25 13.06 -1.28
N LYS A 258 -20.00 12.49 -0.32
CA LYS A 258 -20.55 11.11 -0.27
C LYS A 258 -19.62 10.01 0.24
N ASN A 259 -18.35 10.30 0.52
CA ASN A 259 -17.49 9.32 1.18
C ASN A 259 -17.94 9.06 2.61
N ARG A 260 -17.49 7.93 3.17
CA ARG A 260 -18.03 7.39 4.43
C ARG A 260 -16.95 7.05 5.43
N ILE A 261 -17.22 7.38 6.69
CA ILE A 261 -16.42 6.94 7.83
C ILE A 261 -17.28 6.00 8.67
N TYR A 262 -16.82 4.77 8.89
CA TYR A 262 -17.44 3.78 9.75
C TYR A 262 -16.69 3.75 11.09
N VAL A 263 -17.42 3.58 12.16
CA VAL A 263 -16.85 3.31 13.49
C VAL A 263 -17.55 2.09 14.07
N ASP A 264 -16.79 1.19 14.70
CA ASP A 264 -17.32 -0.09 15.21
C ASP A 264 -18.06 0.02 16.55
N VAL A 265 -18.39 1.25 16.94
CA VAL A 265 -19.19 1.58 18.12
C VAL A 265 -20.55 2.14 17.70
N ARG A 266 -21.58 1.86 18.51
CA ARG A 266 -22.92 2.41 18.31
C ARG A 266 -23.01 3.81 18.90
N ILE A 267 -23.32 4.80 18.06
CA ILE A 267 -23.48 6.20 18.45
C ILE A 267 -24.88 6.64 18.04
N GLU A 268 -25.72 6.90 19.04
CA GLU A 268 -27.12 7.24 18.83
C GLU A 268 -27.29 8.76 18.77
N GLY A 269 -27.89 9.26 17.67
CA GLY A 269 -28.21 10.68 17.52
C GLY A 269 -27.01 11.58 17.15
N THR A 270 -27.28 12.57 16.31
CA THR A 270 -26.27 13.52 15.81
C THR A 270 -25.74 14.46 16.90
N ASP A 271 -26.39 14.55 18.06
CA ASP A 271 -25.94 15.36 19.21
C ASP A 271 -24.60 14.85 19.80
N ASN A 272 -24.24 13.61 19.46
CA ASN A 272 -22.95 13.00 19.77
C ASN A 272 -21.83 13.35 18.78
N LEU A 273 -22.14 14.17 17.75
CA LEU A 273 -21.18 14.66 16.77
C LEU A 273 -20.96 16.17 17.00
N LYS A 274 -19.82 16.53 17.57
CA LYS A 274 -19.51 17.91 17.95
C LYS A 274 -18.35 18.44 17.13
N TYR A 275 -18.65 19.29 16.16
CA TYR A 275 -17.63 19.97 15.38
C TYR A 275 -17.19 21.28 16.04
N SER A 276 -15.88 21.53 16.08
CA SER A 276 -15.27 22.75 16.59
C SER A 276 -14.28 23.30 15.57
N GLU A 277 -14.62 24.45 14.99
CA GLU A 277 -13.77 25.13 14.02
C GLU A 277 -12.45 25.63 14.65
N ASN A 278 -12.46 26.05 15.92
CA ASN A 278 -11.26 26.46 16.63
C ASN A 278 -10.26 25.32 16.83
N ARG A 279 -10.76 24.09 17.03
CA ARG A 279 -9.93 22.89 17.20
C ARG A 279 -9.68 22.13 15.90
N LEU A 280 -10.37 22.51 14.81
CA LEU A 280 -10.35 21.82 13.52
C LEU A 280 -10.87 20.38 13.58
N ARG A 281 -11.70 20.06 14.59
CA ARG A 281 -12.05 18.68 14.96
C ARG A 281 -13.54 18.44 14.95
N LEU A 282 -13.92 17.27 14.45
CA LEU A 282 -15.18 16.59 14.72
C LEU A 282 -14.95 15.59 15.86
N THR A 283 -15.47 15.90 17.05
CA THR A 283 -15.43 15.01 18.21
C THR A 283 -16.66 14.10 18.19
N ILE A 284 -16.40 12.81 18.31
CA ILE A 284 -17.41 11.76 18.39
C ILE A 284 -17.50 11.32 19.85
N THR A 285 -18.65 11.52 20.46
CA THR A 285 -18.90 11.17 21.86
C THR A 285 -19.86 10.00 21.99
N ASN A 286 -19.80 9.32 23.12
CA ASN A 286 -20.92 8.52 23.61
C ASN A 286 -21.33 9.10 24.97
N SER A 287 -22.47 9.79 24.97
CA SER A 287 -22.92 10.62 26.10
C SER A 287 -21.90 11.73 26.42
N THR A 288 -21.22 11.67 27.56
CA THR A 288 -20.23 12.67 28.00
C THR A 288 -18.78 12.27 27.69
N ILE A 289 -18.55 11.03 27.23
CA ILE A 289 -17.22 10.48 27.01
C ILE A 289 -16.82 10.69 25.55
N SER A 290 -15.64 11.27 25.33
CA SER A 290 -15.05 11.41 24.01
C SER A 290 -14.44 10.08 23.57
N LEU A 291 -14.91 9.52 22.46
CA LEU A 291 -14.41 8.24 21.93
C LEU A 291 -13.31 8.45 20.89
N LEU A 292 -13.47 9.48 20.05
CA LEU A 292 -12.62 9.71 18.89
C LEU A 292 -12.70 11.18 18.47
N ASP A 293 -11.57 11.76 18.13
CA ASP A 293 -11.48 13.06 17.47
C ASP A 293 -11.02 12.86 16.01
N LEU A 294 -11.76 13.43 15.07
CA LEU A 294 -11.36 13.53 13.67
C LEU A 294 -10.90 14.95 13.38
N ASP A 295 -9.62 15.14 13.11
CA ASP A 295 -9.07 16.42 12.66
C ASP A 295 -9.29 16.55 11.14
N ILE A 296 -10.38 17.24 10.78
CA ILE A 296 -10.91 17.37 9.41
C ILE A 296 -10.68 18.76 8.79
N GLY A 297 -10.17 19.73 9.56
CA GLY A 297 -9.94 21.10 9.10
C GLY A 297 -11.15 22.02 9.32
N ARG A 298 -11.24 23.10 8.53
CA ARG A 298 -12.24 24.16 8.66
C ARG A 298 -13.40 24.03 7.66
N GLY A 299 -14.39 24.90 7.80
CA GLY A 299 -15.46 25.10 6.81
C GLY A 299 -16.61 24.10 6.88
N TYR A 300 -16.59 23.15 7.81
CA TYR A 300 -17.71 22.23 8.03
C TYR A 300 -18.84 22.90 8.82
N ASP A 301 -20.07 22.48 8.52
CA ASP A 301 -21.29 22.91 9.21
C ASP A 301 -21.83 21.74 10.03
N SER A 302 -21.98 21.94 11.34
CA SER A 302 -22.36 20.87 12.26
C SER A 302 -23.70 20.21 11.92
N ILE A 303 -24.65 20.95 11.33
CA ILE A 303 -26.00 20.41 11.04
C ILE A 303 -26.02 19.41 9.87
N LEU A 304 -24.95 19.41 9.07
CA LEU A 304 -24.81 18.61 7.86
C LEU A 304 -24.05 17.30 8.08
N PHE A 305 -23.53 17.07 9.29
CA PHE A 305 -23.08 15.74 9.69
C PHE A 305 -24.28 14.85 9.96
N LYS A 306 -24.26 13.66 9.37
CA LYS A 306 -25.30 12.67 9.50
C LYS A 306 -24.70 11.35 9.94
N LEU A 307 -25.55 10.54 10.57
CA LEU A 307 -25.19 9.19 10.94
C LEU A 307 -26.31 8.19 10.63
N THR A 308 -25.93 6.93 10.49
CA THR A 308 -26.85 5.80 10.46
C THR A 308 -26.28 4.68 11.29
N LEU A 309 -27.16 4.08 12.09
CA LEU A 309 -26.85 2.92 12.90
C LEU A 309 -26.96 1.66 12.04
N SER A 310 -26.02 0.76 12.25
CA SER A 310 -26.03 -0.60 11.72
C SER A 310 -25.76 -1.59 12.86
N GLU A 311 -25.91 -2.88 12.60
CA GLU A 311 -25.58 -3.91 13.58
C GLU A 311 -24.11 -3.85 14.00
N GLY A 312 -23.21 -3.56 13.06
CA GLY A 312 -21.75 -3.52 13.28
C GLY A 312 -21.18 -2.18 13.71
N GLY A 313 -22.00 -1.18 14.05
CA GLY A 313 -21.55 0.15 14.48
C GLY A 313 -22.26 1.30 13.76
N THR A 314 -21.58 2.43 13.60
CA THR A 314 -22.14 3.67 13.07
C THR A 314 -21.44 4.09 11.78
N THR A 315 -22.21 4.54 10.80
CA THR A 315 -21.68 5.19 9.58
C THR A 315 -21.91 6.68 9.68
N LEU A 316 -20.85 7.46 9.44
CA LEU A 316 -20.82 8.92 9.43
C LEU A 316 -20.62 9.41 7.99
N TRP A 317 -21.33 10.48 7.62
CA TRP A 317 -21.07 11.20 6.38
C TRP A 317 -21.42 12.68 6.52
N TYR A 318 -20.86 13.49 5.63
CA TYR A 318 -21.17 14.91 5.49
C TYR A 318 -21.94 15.13 4.18
N GLU A 319 -23.10 15.80 4.25
CA GLU A 319 -24.04 15.87 3.11
C GLU A 319 -23.54 16.70 1.92
N LYS A 320 -22.63 17.65 2.16
CA LYS A 320 -22.09 18.53 1.11
C LYS A 320 -20.72 18.04 0.62
N ALA A 321 -20.23 18.69 -0.43
CA ALA A 321 -18.84 18.56 -0.87
C ALA A 321 -17.87 18.94 0.26
N VAL A 322 -16.62 18.49 0.14
CA VAL A 322 -15.53 18.88 1.01
C VAL A 322 -15.39 20.41 0.99
N PRO A 323 -15.38 21.10 2.15
CA PRO A 323 -15.18 22.54 2.19
C PRO A 323 -13.84 22.96 1.58
N ALA A 324 -13.79 24.09 0.88
CA ALA A 324 -12.56 24.60 0.24
C ALA A 324 -11.45 24.89 1.27
N ASP A 325 -11.82 25.41 2.44
CA ASP A 325 -10.91 25.71 3.55
C ASP A 325 -10.64 24.50 4.47
N SER A 326 -11.06 23.30 4.04
CA SER A 326 -10.73 22.07 4.75
C SER A 326 -9.22 21.82 4.72
N ARG A 327 -8.79 20.84 5.51
CA ARG A 327 -7.38 20.51 5.65
C ARG A 327 -6.77 20.13 4.29
N GLN A 328 -5.70 20.80 3.91
CA GLN A 328 -4.91 20.47 2.73
C GLN A 328 -3.90 19.35 3.05
N TYR A 329 -3.39 18.69 2.01
CA TYR A 329 -2.42 17.60 2.15
C TYR A 329 -1.28 17.71 1.13
N ASP A 330 -0.06 17.41 1.58
CA ASP A 330 1.16 17.43 0.76
C ASP A 330 1.66 15.99 0.50
N CYS A 331 0.73 15.11 0.13
CA CYS A 331 1.06 13.72 -0.22
C CYS A 331 0.87 13.46 -1.70
N GLU A 332 1.89 12.91 -2.34
CA GLU A 332 1.85 12.55 -3.75
C GLU A 332 1.43 11.09 -3.91
N CYS A 333 0.25 10.88 -4.51
CA CYS A 333 -0.13 9.59 -5.06
C CYS A 333 0.00 9.64 -6.58
N GLY A 334 0.99 8.94 -7.12
CA GLY A 334 1.12 8.75 -8.56
C GLY A 334 -0.06 7.97 -9.11
N SER A 335 -0.79 8.54 -10.07
CA SER A 335 -1.93 7.91 -10.73
C SER A 335 -1.50 6.97 -11.86
N GLU A 336 -0.31 7.21 -12.43
CA GLU A 336 0.24 6.49 -13.56
C GLU A 336 1.18 5.38 -13.11
N PHE A 337 0.95 4.18 -13.65
CA PHE A 337 1.89 3.08 -13.54
C PHE A 337 3.04 3.31 -14.50
N PRO A 338 4.29 3.04 -14.09
CA PRO A 338 5.42 3.24 -14.98
C PRO A 338 5.32 2.31 -16.19
N VAL A 339 5.74 2.83 -17.34
CA VAL A 339 5.82 2.06 -18.57
C VAL A 339 7.16 1.31 -18.57
N PRO A 340 7.16 -0.03 -18.51
CA PRO A 340 8.39 -0.80 -18.62
C PRO A 340 9.06 -0.57 -19.99
N PRO A 341 10.40 -0.65 -20.07
CA PRO A 341 11.12 -0.67 -21.33
C PRO A 341 10.55 -1.71 -22.30
N PRO A 342 10.29 -1.35 -23.58
CA PRO A 342 9.65 -2.24 -24.54
C PRO A 342 10.57 -3.42 -24.87
N VAL A 343 9.96 -4.55 -25.22
CA VAL A 343 10.69 -5.68 -25.82
C VAL A 343 11.23 -5.22 -27.18
N PRO A 344 12.54 -5.34 -27.46
CA PRO A 344 13.10 -5.00 -28.76
C PRO A 344 12.38 -5.77 -29.87
N GLN A 345 11.84 -5.05 -30.87
CA GLN A 345 11.28 -5.65 -32.07
C GLN A 345 12.44 -6.09 -32.98
N PHE A 346 12.43 -7.36 -33.40
CA PHE A 346 13.45 -7.95 -34.28
C PHE A 346 12.89 -8.25 -35.65
#